data_AF-A0A7J2VDP4-F1
#
_entry.id   AF-A0A7J2VDP4-F1
#
_cell.length_a   1.000
_cell.length_b   1.000
_cell.length_c   1.000
_cell.angle_alpha   90.00
_cell.angle_beta   90.00
_cell.angle_gamma   90.00
#
_symmetry.space_group_name_H-M   'P 1'
#
loop_
_entity.id
_entity.type
_entity.pdbx_description
1 polymer ?
#
loop_
_entity_poly.entity_id
_entity_poly.type
_entity_poly.pdbx_seq_one_letter_code
_entity_poly.pdbx_strand_id
1 'polypeptide(L)' 'MNMLGREEIWLAVPNIYKDNVLELRKKLIQATSFDERKRIYALIKGYLTHTSRSCVRNAEWIDELNWPIVKYNKELRVIL' A
#
# COMPACT_ATOMS: atom_id res chain seq x y z
N MET A 1 -1.65 -12.53 33.31
CA MET A 1 -2.12 -12.91 31.96
C MET A 1 -1.90 -11.72 31.05
N ASN A 2 -0.81 -11.72 30.28
CA ASN A 2 -0.55 -10.66 29.31
C ASN A 2 -1.61 -10.77 28.19
N MET A 3 -2.49 -9.78 28.09
CA MET A 3 -3.33 -9.62 26.90
C MET A 3 -2.38 -9.47 25.72
N LEU A 4 -2.26 -10.51 24.91
CA LEU A 4 -1.71 -10.42 23.55
C LEU A 4 -2.69 -9.52 22.77
N GLY A 5 -2.51 -8.20 22.92
CA GLY A 5 -3.23 -7.22 22.13
C GLY A 5 -2.99 -7.58 20.68
N ARG A 6 -4.06 -7.90 19.94
CA ARG A 6 -3.96 -8.21 18.51
C ARG A 6 -3.18 -7.07 17.88
N GLU A 7 -2.00 -7.37 17.33
CA GLU A 7 -1.27 -6.40 16.54
C GLU A 7 -2.23 -5.92 15.43
N GLU A 8 -2.56 -4.63 15.42
CA GLU A 8 -3.37 -4.06 14.36
C GLU A 8 -2.58 -4.19 13.06
N ILE A 9 -3.04 -5.06 12.18
CA ILE A 9 -2.44 -5.27 10.86
C ILE A 9 -3.03 -4.23 9.91
N TRP A 10 -2.17 -3.38 9.37
CA TRP A 10 -2.53 -2.36 8.39
C TRP A 10 -2.09 -2.78 6.99
N LEU A 11 -2.71 -2.18 5.97
CA LEU A 11 -2.27 -2.30 4.58
C LEU A 11 -1.52 -1.05 4.17
N ALA A 12 -0.35 -1.24 3.57
CA ALA A 12 0.48 -0.16 3.07
C ALA A 12 1.14 -0.53 1.74
N VAL A 13 1.61 0.48 1.01
CA VAL A 13 2.36 0.29 -0.22
C VAL A 13 3.85 0.39 0.11
N PRO A 14 4.66 -0.64 -0.21
CA PRO A 14 6.11 -0.53 -0.17
C PRO A 14 6.61 0.60 -1.09
N ASN A 15 7.54 1.42 -0.61
CA ASN A 15 8.10 2.53 -1.37
C ASN A 15 8.68 2.12 -2.75
N ILE A 16 9.17 0.88 -2.88
CA ILE A 16 9.67 0.33 -4.16
C ILE A 16 8.59 0.22 -5.24
N TYR A 17 7.30 0.18 -4.86
CA TYR A 17 6.17 0.08 -5.78
C TYR A 17 5.42 1.42 -5.92
N LYS A 18 5.93 2.49 -5.31
CA LYS A 18 5.30 3.82 -5.30
C LYS A 18 4.93 4.29 -6.71
N ASP A 19 5.89 4.30 -7.62
CA ASP A 19 5.67 4.74 -9.01
C ASP A 19 4.65 3.86 -9.75
N ASN A 20 4.75 2.54 -9.62
CA ASN A 20 3.79 1.61 -10.23
C ASN A 20 2.36 1.88 -9.76
N VAL A 21 2.17 2.09 -8.45
CA VAL A 21 0.84 2.36 -7.91
C VAL A 21 0.35 3.75 -8.33
N LEU A 22 1.22 4.77 -8.39
CA LEU A 22 0.86 6.10 -8.91
C LEU A 22 0.41 6.04 -10.37
N GLU A 23 1.13 5.33 -11.23
CA GLU A 23 0.72 5.14 -12.63
C GLU A 23 -0.62 4.42 -12.74
N LEU A 24 -0.84 3.37 -11.95
CA LEU A 24 -2.12 2.67 -11.91
C LEU A 24 -3.23 3.57 -11.39
N ARG A 25 -2.95 4.46 -10.43
CA ARG A 25 -3.92 5.43 -9.92
C ARG A 25 -4.31 6.44 -11.00
N LYS A 26 -3.34 6.94 -11.78
CA LYS A 26 -3.61 7.81 -12.95
C LYS A 26 -4.48 7.09 -13.98
N LYS A 27 -4.16 5.84 -14.31
CA LYS A 27 -4.99 5.00 -15.20
C LYS A 27 -6.40 4.80 -14.64
N LEU A 28 -6.53 4.59 -13.33
CA LEU A 28 -7.83 4.40 -12.67
C LEU A 28 -8.72 5.64 -12.77
N ILE A 29 -8.14 6.85 -12.72
CA ILE A 29 -8.87 8.11 -12.86
C ILE A 29 -9.35 8.30 -14.31
N GLN A 30 -8.55 7.89 -15.29
CA GLN A 30 -8.88 7.98 -16.72
C GLN A 30 -9.82 6.85 -17.19
N ALA A 31 -9.84 5.73 -16.49
CA ALA A 31 -10.63 4.55 -16.85
C ALA A 31 -12.14 4.84 -16.79
N THR A 32 -12.80 4.71 -17.94
CA THR A 32 -14.25 4.98 -18.06
C THR A 32 -15.09 3.73 -17.82
N SER A 33 -14.55 2.54 -18.15
CA SER A 33 -15.26 1.26 -18.00
C SER A 33 -15.13 0.69 -16.59
N PHE A 34 -16.22 0.17 -16.05
CA PHE A 34 -16.22 -0.50 -14.75
C PHE A 34 -15.25 -1.70 -14.71
N ASP A 35 -15.20 -2.51 -15.77
CA ASP A 35 -14.34 -3.69 -15.81
C ASP A 35 -12.85 -3.31 -15.79
N GLU A 36 -12.50 -2.24 -16.50
CA GLU A 36 -11.14 -1.69 -16.50
C GLU A 36 -10.75 -1.16 -15.12
N ARG A 37 -11.64 -0.39 -14.48
CA ARG A 37 -11.44 0.09 -13.10
C ARG A 37 -11.24 -1.08 -12.13
N LYS A 38 -12.02 -2.15 -12.27
CA LYS A 38 -11.92 -3.36 -11.44
C LYS A 38 -10.56 -4.05 -11.60
N ARG A 39 -10.06 -4.19 -12.84
CA ARG A 39 -8.74 -4.76 -13.11
C ARG A 39 -7.62 -3.91 -12.50
N ILE A 40 -7.68 -2.60 -12.69
CA ILE A 40 -6.68 -1.67 -12.13
C ILE A 40 -6.69 -1.73 -10.60
N TYR A 41 -7.87 -1.77 -9.96
CA TYR A 41 -7.98 -1.96 -8.51
C TYR A 41 -7.36 -3.28 -8.04
N ALA A 42 -7.55 -4.38 -8.77
CA ALA A 42 -6.92 -5.66 -8.44
C ALA A 42 -5.39 -5.59 -8.52
N LEU A 43 -4.86 -4.90 -9.52
CA LEU A 43 -3.41 -4.67 -9.65
C LEU A 43 -2.87 -3.84 -8.48
N ILE A 44 -3.54 -2.73 -8.12
CA ILE A 44 -3.17 -1.90 -6.97
C ILE A 44 -3.14 -2.73 -5.68
N LYS A 45 -4.18 -3.57 -5.45
CA LYS A 45 -4.22 -4.46 -4.29
C LYS A 45 -3.06 -5.45 -4.25
N GLY A 46 -2.56 -5.90 -5.39
CA GLY A 46 -1.40 -6.80 -5.47
C GLY A 46 -0.10 -6.19 -4.97
N TYR A 47 0.01 -4.86 -4.92
CA TYR A 47 1.17 -4.15 -4.38
C TYR A 47 1.07 -3.86 -2.88
N LEU A 48 -0.11 -4.06 -2.27
CA LEU A 48 -0.29 -3.81 -0.85
C LEU A 48 0.35 -4.93 -0.03
N THR A 49 0.99 -4.54 1.07
CA THR A 49 1.53 -5.48 2.06
C THR A 49 0.94 -5.21 3.42
N HIS A 50 0.85 -6.27 4.21
CA HIS A 50 0.56 -6.17 5.62
C HIS A 50 1.74 -5.51 6.35
N THR A 51 1.42 -4.63 7.28
CA THR A 51 2.42 -3.91 8.08
C THR A 51 1.87 -3.60 9.47
N SER A 52 2.77 -3.33 10.42
CA SER A 52 2.39 -2.91 11.77
C SER A 52 1.92 -1.45 11.79
N ARG A 53 1.12 -1.10 12.80
CA ARG A 53 0.72 0.28 13.09
C ARG A 53 1.93 1.22 13.27
N SER A 54 3.02 0.72 13.83
CA SER A 54 4.25 1.51 14.05
C SER A 54 4.89 1.94 12.73
N CYS A 55 4.95 1.05 11.75
CA CYS A 55 5.46 1.38 10.41
C CYS A 55 4.54 2.37 9.69
N VAL A 56 3.22 2.23 9.82
CA VAL A 56 2.25 3.20 9.24
C VAL A 56 2.39 4.59 9.86
N ARG A 57 2.71 4.68 11.16
CA ARG A 57 2.92 5.95 11.85
C ARG A 57 4.12 6.73 11.28
N ASN A 58 5.12 6.02 10.78
CA ASN A 58 6.31 6.60 10.15
C ASN A 58 6.24 6.59 8.61
N ALA A 59 5.09 6.21 8.04
CA ALA A 59 4.91 6.14 6.60
C ALA A 59 4.81 7.53 5.97
N GLU A 60 5.25 7.63 4.72
CA GLU A 60 4.98 8.79 3.89
C GLU A 60 3.54 8.72 3.38
N TRP A 61 2.79 9.82 3.53
CA TRP A 61 1.43 9.93 3.01
C TRP A 61 1.46 10.76 1.74
N ILE A 62 0.92 10.20 0.66
CA ILE A 62 0.79 10.87 -0.64
C ILE A 62 -0.70 11.04 -0.92
N ASP A 63 -1.15 12.29 -1.04
CA ASP A 63 -2.56 12.63 -1.30
C ASP A 63 -3.15 11.91 -2.50
N GLU A 64 -2.37 11.75 -3.59
CA GLU A 64 -2.82 11.06 -4.81
C GLU A 64 -3.21 9.59 -4.57
N LEU A 65 -2.52 8.93 -3.63
CA LEU A 65 -2.71 7.50 -3.35
C LEU A 65 -3.71 7.27 -2.22
N ASN A 66 -3.78 8.15 -1.23
CA ASN A 66 -4.54 7.95 0.00
C ASN A 66 -4.18 6.63 0.72
N TRP A 67 -2.99 6.09 0.47
CA TRP A 67 -2.43 4.91 1.10
C TRP A 67 -1.08 5.26 1.73
N PRO A 68 -0.76 4.72 2.92
CA PRO A 68 0.54 4.92 3.52
C PRO A 68 1.63 4.24 2.69
N ILE A 69 2.70 4.98 2.39
CA ILE A 69 3.91 4.47 1.77
C ILE A 69 4.93 4.12 2.85
N VAL A 70 5.19 2.82 3.02
CA VAL A 70 6.13 2.32 4.02
C VAL A 70 7.47 2.00 3.40
N LYS A 71 8.54 2.14 4.18
CA LYS A 71 9.88 1.85 3.71
C LYS A 71 10.05 0.33 3.60
N TYR A 72 10.53 -0.13 2.45
CA TYR A 72 10.86 -1.54 2.26
C TYR A 72 12.37 -1.72 2.15
N ASN A 73 12.90 -2.61 2.97
CA ASN A 73 14.27 -3.07 2.85
C ASN A 73 14.32 -4.27 1.90
N LYS A 74 14.88 -4.07 0.70
CA LYS A 74 14.97 -5.10 -0.33
C LYS A 74 15.91 -6.25 0.04
N GLU A 75 16.97 -5.97 0.78
CA GLU A 75 17.97 -6.98 1.19
C GLU A 75 17.39 -7.92 2.23
N LEU A 76 16.73 -7.35 3.24
CA LEU A 76 16.10 -8.10 4.32
C LEU A 76 14.69 -8.60 3.96
N ARG A 77 14.11 -8.10 2.85
CA ARG A 77 12.73 -8.34 2.41
C ARG A 77 11.67 -8.01 3.47
N VAL A 78 11.92 -6.98 4.30
CA VAL A 78 11.03 -6.56 5.39
C VAL A 78 10.57 -5.11 5.22
N ILE A 79 9.42 -4.80 5.82
CA ILE A 79 8.91 -3.44 5.99
C ILE A 79 9.53 -2.82 7.25
N LEU A 80 9.96 -1.57 7.14
CA LEU A 80 10.59 -0.78 8.20
C LEU A 80 9.67 0.37 8.61
#